data_AF-A0A5J4VMH5-F1
#
_entry.id   AF-A0A5J4VMH5-F1
#
_cell.length_a   1.000
_cell.length_b   1.000
_cell.length_c   1.000
_cell.angle_alpha   90.00
_cell.angle_beta   90.00
_cell.angle_gamma   90.00
#
_symmetry.space_group_name_H-M   'P 1'
#
loop_
_entity.id
_entity.type
_entity.pdbx_description
1 polymer ?
#
loop_
_entity_poly.entity_id
_entity_poly.type
_entity_poly.pdbx_seq_one_letter_code
_entity_poly.pdbx_strand_id
1 'polypeptide(L)'
;MATEEFSSVKSNSTEQTKIKYVTLEKPKRSVNRKANFSTQAAELMNTIIQDQSEGNIETLEPIAEKHIQEIQTKSINGRVKNVMTNTINYTKISQLPNDKQQVTGKLIDLTLVVDGDLCVIDFDINKNLSKEKIDEIRQNIIDNMLPVNVDLVKIAHGGLHANCNKNGFIQPANRCMKCTIIDNIEINIFEQMFKHKEYSEDPEQQELIQNRIVGLNSSFGETKNNKRETLKYEAVNDWTNMTHLASLRETLDKWNVDIEISYAEYIDKKQKREFCQQITDYGTIDKMNDELAQACIDGFKNLTIHNYPQAIAMKIQLLNVFSGLYGITNEKVRAEGIANIRQYNKLTANAKMNYGYAASQGERKPNPWILTKILKYHNKDYNEQSIKPLLKKNYEQKKMEKQIIVNQTLIPNKIDLQDGFTLLDMQEKAVNGEYENEEQIFMDLSRLLIYYEGETEDIYAIKGYDTICDTQVLYHKLKGTVYKQLEKINKNFKNKKSQEKSDDNKESKPLTAKHIFKKYTSKFAKKGCKFISEDPKILTVFQGYKYKKLDTIDYECLQICFDLIKETIAAGDISVNEYILKWIAWMIQNPRKKSSAAIVQQGRQGIGKKQIH
;
A
#
# COMPACT_ATOMS: atom_id res chain seq x y z
N MET A 1 -6.95 -72.88 10.00
CA MET A 1 -5.50 -73.21 10.05
C MET A 1 -4.80 -71.92 9.67
N ALA A 2 -4.25 -71.19 10.65
CA ALA A 2 -2.80 -71.20 10.98
C ALA A 2 -1.95 -70.82 9.74
N THR A 3 -1.09 -69.79 9.71
CA THR A 3 -0.22 -69.16 10.73
C THR A 3 0.54 -67.99 10.06
N GLU A 4 0.98 -67.01 10.87
CA GLU A 4 2.29 -66.31 10.95
C GLU A 4 3.35 -66.52 9.82
N GLU A 5 4.37 -65.71 9.53
CA GLU A 5 4.90 -64.37 9.88
C GLU A 5 6.12 -64.14 8.93
N PHE A 6 6.52 -62.88 8.74
CA PHE A 6 7.87 -62.32 8.46
C PHE A 6 8.95 -62.98 7.55
N SER A 7 9.47 -62.17 6.62
CA SER A 7 10.90 -61.86 6.31
C SER A 7 10.99 -61.17 4.93
N SER A 8 11.96 -60.35 4.49
CA SER A 8 13.14 -59.69 5.04
C SER A 8 13.64 -58.61 4.03
N VAL A 9 14.08 -57.46 4.58
CA VAL A 9 15.27 -56.61 4.26
C VAL A 9 15.83 -56.52 2.82
N LYS A 10 15.94 -55.29 2.27
CA LYS A 10 17.21 -54.54 1.96
C LYS A 10 17.00 -53.34 1.03
N SER A 11 17.33 -52.14 1.52
CA SER A 11 17.72 -51.00 0.69
C SER A 11 18.92 -50.27 1.32
N ASN A 12 20.02 -50.18 0.58
CA ASN A 12 21.23 -49.38 0.87
C ASN A 12 21.10 -48.05 0.10
N SER A 13 21.12 -46.89 0.78
CA SER A 13 22.21 -45.88 0.87
C SER A 13 22.71 -45.35 -0.47
N THR A 14 22.76 -44.04 -0.76
CA THR A 14 23.60 -42.95 -0.18
C THR A 14 23.06 -41.63 -0.78
N GLU A 15 23.16 -40.41 -0.26
CA GLU A 15 24.16 -39.72 0.57
C GLU A 15 23.49 -38.42 1.08
N GLN A 16 23.35 -38.24 2.40
CA GLN A 16 22.98 -36.95 3.00
C GLN A 16 24.20 -36.36 3.71
N THR A 17 24.63 -35.20 3.26
CA THR A 17 25.74 -34.44 3.82
C THR A 17 25.34 -33.89 5.19
N LYS A 18 25.95 -34.45 6.25
CA LYS A 18 25.92 -33.93 7.62
C LYS A 18 26.55 -32.54 7.68
N ILE A 19 25.81 -31.54 8.16
CA ILE A 19 26.39 -30.38 8.82
C ILE A 19 25.97 -30.43 10.30
N LYS A 20 26.97 -30.68 11.15
CA LYS A 20 26.90 -30.59 12.61
C LYS A 20 26.60 -29.13 13.00
N TYR A 21 25.50 -28.88 13.70
CA TYR A 21 25.41 -27.70 14.56
C TYR A 21 25.61 -28.13 16.01
N VAL A 22 26.67 -27.58 16.59
CA VAL A 22 27.11 -27.74 17.97
C VAL A 22 26.06 -27.10 18.88
N THR A 23 25.53 -27.87 19.83
CA THR A 23 24.71 -27.40 20.93
C THR A 23 25.59 -26.56 21.87
N LEU A 24 25.36 -25.25 21.91
CA LEU A 24 25.77 -24.42 23.05
C LEU A 24 24.58 -24.35 24.00
N GLU A 25 24.64 -25.16 25.07
CA GLU A 25 23.77 -25.01 26.23
C GLU A 25 23.81 -23.55 26.70
N LYS A 26 22.67 -22.85 26.61
CA LYS A 26 22.52 -21.53 27.25
C LYS A 26 22.14 -21.76 28.72
N PRO A 27 22.77 -21.05 29.67
CA PRO A 27 22.54 -21.26 31.10
C PRO A 27 21.13 -20.84 31.50
N LYS A 28 20.46 -21.67 32.30
CA LYS A 28 19.22 -21.36 33.01
C LYS A 28 19.43 -20.06 33.80
N ARG A 29 18.66 -19.02 33.49
CA ARG A 29 18.63 -17.78 34.27
C ARG A 29 17.31 -17.69 35.03
N SER A 30 17.37 -18.06 36.31
CA SER A 30 16.36 -17.73 37.30
C SER A 30 16.37 -16.21 37.53
N VAL A 31 15.30 -15.51 37.17
CA VAL A 31 15.09 -14.13 37.62
C VAL A 31 14.17 -14.19 38.84
N ASN A 32 14.79 -14.26 40.02
CA ASN A 32 14.11 -14.00 41.29
C ASN A 32 13.99 -12.48 41.46
N ARG A 33 12.80 -11.92 41.20
CA ARG A 33 12.39 -10.63 41.77
C ARG A 33 10.91 -10.71 42.16
N LYS A 34 10.67 -10.77 43.48
CA LYS A 34 9.36 -10.68 44.12
C LYS A 34 8.64 -9.40 43.67
N ALA A 35 7.62 -9.53 42.83
CA ALA A 35 6.67 -8.48 42.50
C ALA A 35 5.49 -8.55 43.48
N ASN A 36 5.71 -8.16 44.74
CA ASN A 36 4.72 -8.34 45.81
C ASN A 36 3.66 -7.23 45.91
N PHE A 37 3.51 -6.36 44.90
CA PHE A 37 2.51 -5.28 44.91
C PHE A 37 1.57 -5.27 43.68
N SER A 38 1.81 -6.10 42.65
CA SER A 38 1.05 -6.06 41.38
C SER A 38 0.10 -7.24 41.16
N THR A 39 0.16 -8.30 41.97
CA THR A 39 -0.66 -9.50 41.78
C THR A 39 -2.13 -9.21 42.10
N GLN A 40 -2.42 -8.46 43.16
CA GLN A 40 -3.80 -8.16 43.58
C GLN A 40 -4.59 -7.31 42.58
N ALA A 41 -3.98 -6.33 41.90
CA ALA A 41 -4.69 -5.49 40.92
C ALA A 41 -4.93 -6.22 39.59
N ALA A 42 -3.98 -7.05 39.16
CA ALA A 42 -4.13 -7.90 37.99
C ALA A 42 -5.11 -9.06 38.24
N GLU A 43 -5.10 -9.64 39.45
CA GLU A 43 -6.09 -10.62 39.90
C GLU A 43 -7.48 -9.99 40.00
N LEU A 44 -7.62 -8.79 40.58
CA LEU A 44 -8.91 -8.09 40.65
C LEU A 44 -9.49 -7.78 39.26
N MET A 45 -8.65 -7.31 38.32
CA MET A 45 -9.09 -7.14 36.93
C MET A 45 -9.45 -8.48 36.28
N ASN A 46 -8.65 -9.54 36.45
CA ASN A 46 -8.96 -10.87 35.92
C ASN A 46 -10.25 -11.48 36.54
N THR A 47 -10.55 -11.19 37.81
CA THR A 47 -11.79 -11.62 38.48
C THR A 47 -13.00 -10.85 37.95
N ILE A 48 -12.91 -9.54 37.76
CA ILE A 48 -13.95 -8.73 37.09
C ILE A 48 -14.17 -9.22 35.63
N ILE A 49 -13.13 -9.76 34.99
CA ILE A 49 -13.15 -10.30 33.63
C ILE A 49 -13.79 -11.70 33.56
N GLN A 50 -13.63 -12.54 34.59
CA GLN A 50 -14.23 -13.88 34.65
C GLN A 50 -15.73 -13.86 34.99
N ASP A 51 -16.20 -12.88 35.78
CA ASP A 51 -17.59 -12.77 36.24
C ASP A 51 -18.56 -12.08 35.25
N GLN A 52 -18.16 -11.89 33.98
CA GLN A 52 -19.04 -11.33 32.94
C GLN A 52 -20.30 -12.17 32.64
N SER A 53 -20.46 -13.33 33.26
CA SER A 53 -21.66 -14.18 33.20
C SER A 53 -22.64 -13.99 34.37
N GLU A 54 -22.28 -13.29 35.45
CA GLU A 54 -23.06 -13.30 36.70
C GLU A 54 -23.35 -11.90 37.27
N GLY A 55 -24.16 -11.09 36.57
CA GLY A 55 -25.12 -10.14 37.17
C GLY A 55 -24.71 -9.09 38.23
N ASN A 56 -23.44 -8.98 38.64
CA ASN A 56 -22.95 -8.15 39.76
C ASN A 56 -22.16 -6.91 39.28
N ILE A 57 -22.56 -6.34 38.14
CA ILE A 57 -21.81 -5.26 37.47
C ILE A 57 -21.85 -3.94 38.26
N GLU A 58 -22.94 -3.63 38.96
CA GLU A 58 -23.14 -2.31 39.62
C GLU A 58 -22.19 -2.04 40.81
N THR A 59 -21.57 -3.07 41.42
CA THR A 59 -20.71 -2.89 42.61
C THR A 59 -19.22 -2.79 42.29
N LEU A 60 -18.78 -3.22 41.11
CA LEU A 60 -17.36 -3.27 40.70
C LEU A 60 -16.95 -2.10 39.78
N GLU A 61 -17.92 -1.45 39.12
CA GLU A 61 -17.71 -0.29 38.25
C GLU A 61 -16.93 0.88 38.90
N PRO A 62 -17.25 1.33 40.14
CA PRO A 62 -16.55 2.47 40.75
C PRO A 62 -15.07 2.19 41.05
N ILE A 63 -14.73 0.92 41.29
CA ILE A 63 -13.36 0.50 41.61
C ILE A 63 -12.50 0.47 40.34
N ALA A 64 -13.05 -0.04 39.24
CA ALA A 64 -12.41 0.00 37.93
C ALA A 64 -12.20 1.45 37.45
N GLU A 65 -13.19 2.33 37.61
CA GLU A 65 -13.08 3.75 37.27
C GLU A 65 -11.97 4.46 38.05
N LYS A 66 -11.89 4.23 39.37
CA LYS A 66 -10.83 4.81 40.21
C LYS A 66 -9.44 4.34 39.76
N HIS A 67 -9.29 3.07 39.42
CA HIS A 67 -8.01 2.53 38.95
C HIS A 67 -7.61 3.10 37.58
N ILE A 68 -8.56 3.23 36.64
CA ILE A 68 -8.33 3.87 35.34
C ILE A 68 -7.92 5.34 35.54
N GLN A 69 -8.59 6.07 36.43
CA GLN A 69 -8.21 7.46 36.75
C GLN A 69 -6.79 7.55 37.30
N GLU A 70 -6.40 6.69 38.23
CA GLU A 70 -5.05 6.65 38.78
C GLU A 70 -3.99 6.38 37.70
N ILE A 71 -4.26 5.49 36.74
CA ILE A 71 -3.38 5.22 35.61
C ILE A 71 -3.28 6.43 34.67
N GLN A 72 -4.40 7.07 34.35
CA GLN A 72 -4.46 8.20 33.43
C GLN A 72 -3.70 9.43 33.94
N THR A 73 -3.46 9.56 35.25
CA THR A 73 -2.63 10.64 35.82
C THR A 73 -1.12 10.43 35.62
N LYS A 74 -0.68 9.29 35.09
CA LYS A 74 0.75 9.01 34.84
C LYS A 74 1.13 9.33 33.40
N SER A 75 2.25 10.01 33.22
CA SER A 75 2.82 10.24 31.89
C SER A 75 3.44 8.97 31.31
N ILE A 76 3.59 8.92 29.98
CA ILE A 76 4.24 7.79 29.29
C ILE A 76 5.64 7.57 29.85
N ASN A 77 6.43 8.64 29.98
CA ASN A 77 7.77 8.55 30.56
C ASN A 77 7.76 7.95 31.97
N GLY A 78 6.78 8.31 32.81
CA GLY A 78 6.61 7.72 34.13
C GLY A 78 6.29 6.22 34.08
N ARG A 79 5.44 5.81 33.13
CA ARG A 79 4.98 4.42 32.93
C ARG A 79 6.09 3.50 32.40
N VAL A 80 6.91 4.00 31.48
CA VAL A 80 7.92 3.18 30.78
C VAL A 80 9.33 3.22 31.38
N LYS A 81 9.59 4.11 32.36
CA LYS A 81 10.93 4.36 32.93
C LYS A 81 11.66 3.09 33.38
N ASN A 82 10.94 2.16 33.99
CA ASN A 82 11.52 0.96 34.60
C ASN A 82 11.54 -0.26 33.65
N VAL A 83 11.02 -0.11 32.43
CA VAL A 83 10.90 -1.18 31.42
C VAL A 83 11.65 -0.87 30.13
N MET A 84 12.37 0.25 30.11
CA MET A 84 13.27 0.61 29.01
C MET A 84 14.59 -0.15 29.11
N THR A 85 15.01 -0.76 28.01
CA THR A 85 16.30 -1.44 27.89
C THR A 85 17.13 -0.86 26.74
N ASN A 86 18.44 -0.75 26.92
CA ASN A 86 19.33 -0.27 25.86
C ASN A 86 19.45 -1.30 24.73
N THR A 87 19.62 -0.81 23.50
CA THR A 87 19.76 -1.63 22.29
C THR A 87 21.06 -1.31 21.58
N ILE A 88 21.59 -2.30 20.89
CA ILE A 88 22.80 -2.20 20.09
C ILE A 88 22.50 -2.83 18.72
N ASN A 89 22.84 -2.12 17.65
CA ASN A 89 22.62 -2.55 16.25
C ASN A 89 21.16 -2.88 15.89
N TYR A 90 20.18 -2.20 16.49
CA TYR A 90 18.75 -2.30 16.12
C TYR A 90 18.15 -3.72 16.22
N THR A 91 18.81 -4.69 16.87
CA THR A 91 18.17 -5.99 17.12
C THR A 91 17.08 -5.83 18.19
N LYS A 92 15.87 -6.35 17.96
CA LYS A 92 14.78 -6.42 18.97
C LYS A 92 15.12 -7.38 20.14
N ILE A 93 16.40 -7.61 20.39
CA ILE A 93 16.96 -8.58 21.33
C ILE A 93 17.86 -7.80 22.29
N SER A 94 17.55 -7.84 23.58
CA SER A 94 18.41 -7.28 24.63
C SER A 94 19.67 -8.13 24.81
N GLN A 95 20.83 -7.51 25.01
CA GLN A 95 22.09 -8.19 25.33
C GLN A 95 22.53 -7.93 26.78
N LEU A 96 23.37 -8.84 27.29
CA LEU A 96 23.93 -8.86 28.63
C LEU A 96 24.92 -7.71 28.88
N PRO A 97 25.16 -7.30 30.15
CA PRO A 97 25.93 -6.10 30.51
C PRO A 97 27.41 -6.04 30.11
N ASN A 98 27.97 -7.04 29.42
CA ASN A 98 29.42 -7.22 29.34
C ASN A 98 30.10 -6.83 28.01
N ASP A 99 29.37 -6.34 27.01
CA ASP A 99 29.99 -5.90 25.75
C ASP A 99 30.04 -4.37 25.64
N LYS A 100 31.27 -3.82 25.53
CA LYS A 100 31.55 -2.39 25.30
C LYS A 100 31.18 -1.98 23.86
N GLN A 101 29.91 -2.04 23.50
CA GLN A 101 29.39 -1.58 22.21
C GLN A 101 28.54 -0.32 22.36
N GLN A 102 28.53 0.53 21.34
CA GLN A 102 27.84 1.82 21.35
C GLN A 102 26.31 1.62 21.38
N VAL A 103 25.64 2.18 22.38
CA VAL A 103 24.16 2.12 22.49
C VAL A 103 23.55 2.87 21.31
N THR A 104 22.77 2.17 20.49
CA THR A 104 22.10 2.72 19.29
C THR A 104 20.66 3.16 19.56
N GLY A 105 20.07 2.77 20.69
CA GLY A 105 18.71 3.17 21.04
C GLY A 105 18.19 2.57 22.35
N LYS A 106 16.89 2.75 22.60
CA LYS A 106 16.15 2.14 23.71
C LYS A 106 14.95 1.33 23.20
N LEU A 107 14.68 0.17 23.79
CA LEU A 107 13.44 -0.60 23.59
C LEU A 107 12.55 -0.44 24.82
N ILE A 108 11.25 -0.31 24.59
CA ILE A 108 10.21 -0.41 25.61
C ILE A 108 9.61 -1.80 25.50
N ASP A 109 9.66 -2.57 26.58
CA ASP A 109 8.97 -3.86 26.66
C ASP A 109 7.56 -3.65 27.24
N LEU A 110 6.56 -3.62 26.35
CA LEU A 110 5.16 -3.37 26.72
C LEU A 110 4.61 -4.45 27.64
N THR A 111 5.16 -5.67 27.61
CA THR A 111 4.76 -6.76 28.51
C THR A 111 5.07 -6.46 29.97
N LEU A 112 6.08 -5.61 30.23
CA LEU A 112 6.53 -5.28 31.58
C LEU A 112 5.92 -3.99 32.13
N VAL A 113 5.15 -3.25 31.32
CA VAL A 113 4.47 -2.03 31.78
C VAL A 113 3.46 -2.41 32.86
N VAL A 114 3.59 -1.80 34.04
CA VAL A 114 2.92 -2.28 35.25
C VAL A 114 1.42 -1.98 35.25
N ASP A 115 0.98 -1.00 34.47
CA ASP A 115 -0.40 -0.51 34.49
C ASP A 115 -1.38 -1.24 33.55
N GLY A 116 -0.95 -2.16 32.69
CA GLY A 116 -1.90 -2.91 31.84
C GLY A 116 -2.40 -2.15 30.60
N ASP A 117 -2.20 -0.84 30.55
CA ASP A 117 -3.11 0.07 29.83
C ASP A 117 -2.43 0.81 28.68
N LEU A 118 -1.12 0.66 28.48
CA LEU A 118 -0.40 1.32 27.38
C LEU A 118 -0.56 0.50 26.09
N CYS A 119 -0.96 1.17 25.01
CA CYS A 119 -1.10 0.63 23.67
C CYS A 119 -0.36 1.52 22.66
N VAL A 120 0.18 0.91 21.61
CA VAL A 120 0.86 1.60 20.51
C VAL A 120 0.26 1.17 19.19
N ILE A 121 -0.23 2.14 18.44
CA ILE A 121 -0.65 1.96 17.06
C ILE A 121 0.55 2.31 16.16
N ASP A 122 0.95 1.36 15.32
CA ASP A 122 2.06 1.50 14.38
C ASP A 122 1.50 1.63 12.95
N PHE A 123 1.87 2.72 12.29
CA PHE A 123 1.54 3.03 10.91
C PHE A 123 2.78 2.87 10.04
N ASP A 124 2.86 1.73 9.38
CA ASP A 124 3.87 1.40 8.39
C ASP A 124 3.48 2.00 7.03
N ILE A 125 4.13 3.11 6.64
CA ILE A 125 3.91 3.76 5.34
C ILE A 125 4.80 3.13 4.27
N ASN A 126 4.25 2.93 3.08
CA ASN A 126 4.95 2.33 1.94
C ASN A 126 6.23 3.12 1.58
N LYS A 127 7.37 2.46 1.75
CA LYS A 127 8.72 3.03 1.56
C LYS A 127 9.08 3.31 0.10
N ASN A 128 8.29 2.82 -0.86
CA ASN A 128 8.50 3.06 -2.29
C ASN A 128 7.92 4.42 -2.76
N LEU A 129 7.17 5.11 -1.89
CA LEU A 129 6.66 6.44 -2.19
C LEU A 129 7.77 7.49 -2.10
N SER A 130 7.59 8.63 -2.77
CA SER A 130 8.48 9.78 -2.60
C SER A 130 8.40 10.31 -1.16
N LYS A 131 9.49 10.91 -0.68
CA LYS A 131 9.55 11.47 0.68
C LYS A 131 8.42 12.47 0.95
N GLU A 132 8.11 13.32 -0.02
CA GLU A 132 7.00 14.28 0.02
C GLU A 132 5.65 13.59 0.25
N LYS A 133 5.37 12.50 -0.49
CA LYS A 133 4.14 11.72 -0.32
C LYS A 133 4.10 11.02 1.04
N ILE A 134 5.22 10.49 1.52
CA ILE A 134 5.27 9.86 2.85
C ILE A 134 4.96 10.89 3.95
N ASP A 135 5.52 12.10 3.82
CA ASP A 135 5.29 13.18 4.77
C ASP A 135 3.82 13.68 4.71
N GLU A 136 3.24 13.80 3.51
CA GLU A 136 1.82 14.13 3.31
C GLU A 136 0.90 13.08 3.96
N ILE A 137 1.13 11.79 3.71
CA ILE A 137 0.35 10.70 4.30
C ILE A 137 0.44 10.74 5.82
N ARG A 138 1.65 10.95 6.36
CA ARG A 138 1.85 11.03 7.82
C ARG A 138 1.06 12.18 8.42
N GLN A 139 1.10 13.35 7.79
CA GLN A 139 0.36 14.53 8.26
C GLN A 139 -1.15 14.28 8.20
N ASN A 140 -1.65 13.65 7.14
CA ASN A 140 -3.05 13.27 7.03
C ASN A 140 -3.49 12.31 8.15
N ILE A 141 -2.67 11.32 8.51
CA ILE A 141 -2.96 10.41 9.63
C ILE A 141 -3.10 11.21 10.94
N ILE A 142 -2.19 12.13 11.19
CA ILE A 142 -2.20 12.97 12.41
C ILE A 142 -3.46 13.83 12.46
N ASP A 143 -3.78 14.53 11.37
CA ASP A 143 -4.85 15.53 11.36
C ASP A 143 -6.24 14.89 11.29
N ASN A 144 -6.37 13.75 10.59
CA ASN A 144 -7.68 13.18 10.25
C ASN A 144 -7.99 11.89 11.01
N MET A 145 -7.00 11.04 11.26
CA MET A 145 -7.24 9.71 11.82
C MET A 145 -7.11 9.68 13.33
N LEU A 146 -6.19 10.44 13.91
CA LEU A 146 -5.89 10.36 15.34
C LEU A 146 -6.67 11.41 16.17
N PRO A 147 -6.95 11.13 17.46
CA PRO A 147 -7.41 12.15 18.41
C PRO A 147 -6.29 13.12 18.80
N VAL A 148 -6.68 14.27 19.36
CA VAL A 148 -5.78 15.37 19.78
C VAL A 148 -5.01 15.07 21.07
N ASN A 149 -5.12 13.89 21.69
CA ASN A 149 -4.40 13.57 22.94
C ASN A 149 -3.60 12.25 22.80
N VAL A 150 -2.92 12.06 21.67
CA VAL A 150 -2.09 10.89 21.37
C VAL A 150 -0.62 11.30 21.26
N ASP A 151 0.26 10.60 21.96
CA ASP A 151 1.71 10.86 21.85
C ASP A 151 2.27 10.23 20.57
N LEU A 152 3.00 11.03 19.79
CA LEU A 152 3.35 10.72 18.41
C LEU A 152 4.86 10.63 18.21
N VAL A 153 5.31 9.52 17.63
CA VAL A 153 6.71 9.28 17.33
C VAL A 153 6.89 8.93 15.87
N LYS A 154 7.65 9.75 15.14
CA LYS A 154 8.08 9.44 13.77
C LYS A 154 9.14 8.35 13.82
N ILE A 155 8.97 7.30 13.01
CA ILE A 155 9.89 6.16 13.00
C ILE A 155 10.91 6.24 11.86
N ALA A 156 11.97 5.46 11.99
CA ALA A 156 13.15 5.47 11.13
C ALA A 156 12.88 5.42 9.60
N HIS A 157 11.78 4.81 9.15
CA HIS A 157 11.43 4.73 7.71
C HIS A 157 10.23 5.60 7.31
N GLY A 158 9.94 6.64 8.09
CA GLY A 158 8.89 7.60 7.77
C GLY A 158 7.48 7.19 8.16
N GLY A 159 7.27 6.03 8.77
CA GLY A 159 6.01 5.69 9.44
C GLY A 159 5.76 6.48 10.73
N LEU A 160 4.76 6.07 11.50
CA LEU A 160 4.30 6.79 12.70
C LEU A 160 3.88 5.81 13.80
N HIS A 161 4.35 6.00 15.02
CA HIS A 161 3.78 5.39 16.21
C HIS A 161 2.87 6.38 16.92
N ALA A 162 1.74 5.88 17.41
CA ALA A 162 0.74 6.60 18.19
C ALA A 162 0.51 5.86 19.52
N ASN A 163 0.96 6.46 20.62
CA ASN A 163 0.81 5.90 21.96
C ASN A 163 -0.50 6.36 22.60
N CYS A 164 -1.32 5.42 23.06
CA CYS A 164 -2.66 5.66 23.61
C CYS A 164 -2.99 4.72 24.78
N ASN A 165 -4.08 5.01 25.49
CA ASN A 165 -4.59 4.18 26.59
C ASN A 165 -5.55 3.11 26.08
N LYS A 166 -5.55 1.92 26.66
CA LYS A 166 -6.57 0.89 26.36
C LYS A 166 -7.92 1.24 26.97
N ASN A 167 -7.93 1.87 28.15
CA ASN A 167 -9.12 2.16 28.97
C ASN A 167 -10.01 0.93 29.18
N GLY A 168 -9.41 -0.18 29.63
CA GLY A 168 -10.15 -1.43 29.90
C GLY A 168 -10.57 -2.22 28.66
N PHE A 169 -10.11 -1.84 27.47
CA PHE A 169 -10.32 -2.60 26.26
C PHE A 169 -9.49 -3.90 26.26
N ILE A 170 -10.15 -5.06 26.11
CA ILE A 170 -9.52 -6.40 26.18
C ILE A 170 -9.60 -7.08 24.82
N GLN A 171 -8.48 -7.62 24.34
CA GLN A 171 -8.39 -8.30 23.05
C GLN A 171 -8.53 -9.82 23.16
N PRO A 172 -9.28 -10.47 22.24
CA PRO A 172 -9.61 -11.90 22.33
C PRO A 172 -8.42 -12.86 22.13
N ALA A 173 -7.47 -12.55 21.23
CA ALA A 173 -6.16 -13.23 21.16
C ALA A 173 -5.21 -12.61 20.12
N ASN A 174 -3.91 -12.75 20.44
CA ASN A 174 -2.72 -12.73 19.57
C ASN A 174 -1.97 -11.42 19.21
N ARG A 175 -0.66 -11.67 19.05
CA ARG A 175 0.50 -10.85 18.71
C ARG A 175 0.27 -9.87 17.56
N CYS A 176 0.32 -8.56 17.84
CA CYS A 176 0.25 -7.50 16.81
C CYS A 176 -0.97 -7.65 15.90
N MET A 177 -2.10 -7.03 16.24
CA MET A 177 -3.24 -7.05 15.32
C MET A 177 -2.92 -6.19 14.10
N LYS A 178 -2.81 -6.84 12.95
CA LYS A 178 -2.83 -6.19 11.65
C LYS A 178 -4.25 -5.65 11.42
N CYS A 179 -4.47 -4.43 11.88
CA CYS A 179 -5.75 -3.76 11.94
C CYS A 179 -6.30 -3.51 10.54
N THR A 180 -5.45 -3.06 9.61
CA THR A 180 -5.83 -2.83 8.20
C THR A 180 -4.59 -2.83 7.30
N ILE A 181 -4.74 -3.40 6.10
CA ILE A 181 -3.79 -3.20 4.99
C ILE A 181 -4.47 -2.33 3.95
N ILE A 182 -3.88 -1.16 3.69
CA ILE A 182 -4.19 -0.25 2.61
C ILE A 182 -2.99 -0.24 1.66
N ASP A 183 -3.17 0.11 0.39
CA ASP A 183 -2.08 0.02 -0.60
C ASP A 183 -0.80 0.78 -0.20
N ASN A 184 -0.94 1.85 0.58
CA ASN A 184 0.18 2.67 1.04
C ASN A 184 0.43 2.63 2.56
N ILE A 185 -0.45 2.03 3.35
CA ILE A 185 -0.40 2.10 4.82
C ILE A 185 -0.77 0.73 5.40
N GLU A 186 0.09 0.20 6.26
CA GLU A 186 -0.19 -0.94 7.11
C GLU A 186 -0.34 -0.47 8.56
N ILE A 187 -1.47 -0.80 9.18
CA ILE A 187 -1.79 -0.38 10.56
C ILE A 187 -1.72 -1.60 11.47
N ASN A 188 -0.84 -1.53 12.46
CA ASN A 188 -0.57 -2.58 13.44
C ASN A 188 -0.86 -2.05 14.85
N ILE A 189 -1.39 -2.89 15.73
CA ILE A 189 -1.68 -2.51 17.13
C ILE A 189 -0.84 -3.39 18.07
N PHE A 190 -0.01 -2.75 18.90
CA PHE A 190 0.85 -3.37 19.90
C PHE A 190 0.34 -3.08 21.30
N GLU A 191 0.12 -4.14 22.09
CA GLU A 191 -0.46 -4.07 23.42
C GLU A 191 0.25 -5.00 24.40
N GLN A 192 0.09 -4.74 25.71
CA GLN A 192 0.45 -5.71 26.75
C GLN A 192 -0.39 -7.00 26.63
N MET A 193 0.28 -8.16 26.66
CA MET A 193 -0.34 -9.49 26.63
C MET A 193 -0.09 -10.24 27.94
N PHE A 194 -1.14 -10.87 28.50
CA PHE A 194 -1.07 -11.75 29.67
C PHE A 194 -1.09 -13.23 29.29
N LYS A 195 -0.29 -13.69 28.32
CA LYS A 195 -0.27 -15.13 27.95
C LYS A 195 1.15 -15.66 27.75
N HIS A 196 1.42 -16.80 28.38
CA HIS A 196 2.47 -17.75 28.01
C HIS A 196 2.08 -18.42 26.69
N LYS A 197 3.05 -18.77 25.84
CA LYS A 197 2.78 -19.75 24.76
C LYS A 197 2.51 -21.10 25.42
N GLU A 198 1.30 -21.65 25.28
CA GLU A 198 1.08 -23.07 25.50
C GLU A 198 1.44 -23.81 24.22
N TYR A 199 2.57 -24.52 24.23
CA TYR A 199 2.80 -25.59 23.26
C TYR A 199 1.95 -26.77 23.71
N SER A 200 1.04 -27.23 22.86
CA SER A 200 0.07 -28.30 23.17
C SER A 200 0.69 -29.67 23.49
N GLU A 201 2.02 -29.77 23.56
CA GLU A 201 2.74 -31.03 23.76
C GLU A 201 3.82 -30.98 24.86
N ASP A 202 4.10 -29.82 25.49
CA ASP A 202 5.12 -29.73 26.55
C ASP A 202 4.81 -28.63 27.59
N PRO A 203 4.27 -28.98 28.78
CA PRO A 203 3.91 -28.04 29.84
C PRO A 203 5.10 -27.25 30.43
N GLU A 204 6.35 -27.68 30.21
CA GLU A 204 7.54 -27.06 30.82
C GLU A 204 8.17 -25.92 29.99
N GLN A 205 7.70 -25.66 28.76
CA GLN A 205 8.19 -24.57 27.91
C GLN A 205 7.26 -23.35 27.88
N GLN A 206 7.06 -22.70 29.04
CA GLN A 206 6.42 -21.39 29.09
C GLN A 206 7.39 -20.27 28.65
N GLU A 207 7.46 -19.97 27.35
CA GLU A 207 8.10 -18.73 26.88
C GLU A 207 7.17 -17.52 27.13
N LEU A 208 7.68 -16.51 27.85
CA LEU A 208 7.06 -15.17 27.93
C LEU A 208 7.10 -14.50 26.55
N ILE A 209 5.93 -14.14 26.01
CA ILE A 209 5.82 -13.40 24.74
C ILE A 209 6.23 -11.93 25.01
N GLN A 210 7.32 -11.47 24.37
CA GLN A 210 7.84 -10.11 24.51
C GLN A 210 7.30 -9.20 23.39
N ASN A 211 6.53 -8.16 23.75
CA ASN A 211 6.10 -7.11 22.84
C ASN A 211 6.98 -5.86 23.02
N ARG A 212 8.00 -5.73 22.16
CA ARG A 212 8.98 -4.65 22.24
C ARG A 212 8.87 -3.65 21.10
N ILE A 213 8.87 -2.37 21.45
CA ILE A 213 8.87 -1.24 20.53
C ILE A 213 10.12 -0.39 20.73
N VAL A 214 10.58 0.29 19.69
CA VAL A 214 11.73 1.22 19.78
C VAL A 214 11.24 2.55 20.36
N GLY A 215 11.94 3.04 21.38
CA GLY A 215 11.62 4.27 22.07
C GLY A 215 12.25 5.51 21.43
N LEU A 216 11.77 6.67 21.88
CA LEU A 216 12.21 8.00 21.46
C LEU A 216 13.74 8.18 21.57
N ASN A 217 14.31 9.06 20.74
CA ASN A 217 15.74 9.41 20.72
C ASN A 217 16.67 8.24 20.34
N SER A 218 16.13 7.20 19.71
CA SER A 218 16.92 6.13 19.09
C SER A 218 17.35 6.55 17.68
N SER A 219 18.58 6.23 17.29
CA SER A 219 19.09 6.54 15.95
C SER A 219 20.04 5.47 15.46
N PHE A 220 19.97 5.13 14.18
CA PHE A 220 20.87 4.13 13.60
C PHE A 220 21.29 4.51 12.18
N GLY A 221 22.48 4.06 11.80
CA GLY A 221 22.98 4.20 10.44
C GLY A 221 22.59 3.00 9.60
N GLU A 222 21.98 3.23 8.45
CA GLU A 222 21.75 2.23 7.40
C GLU A 222 22.57 2.60 6.17
N THR A 223 23.08 1.61 5.43
CA THR A 223 23.76 1.86 4.16
C THR A 223 22.85 1.42 3.03
N LYS A 224 22.42 2.37 2.19
CA LYS A 224 21.56 2.13 1.04
C LYS A 224 22.23 2.73 -0.19
N ASN A 225 22.39 1.95 -1.26
CA ASN A 225 23.04 2.37 -2.51
C ASN A 225 24.42 3.04 -2.30
N ASN A 226 25.27 2.45 -1.44
CA ASN A 226 26.60 2.97 -1.07
C ASN A 226 26.59 4.37 -0.41
N LYS A 227 25.43 4.87 0.04
CA LYS A 227 25.32 6.06 0.89
C LYS A 227 24.90 5.64 2.30
N ARG A 228 25.57 6.20 3.29
CA ARG A 228 25.23 6.02 4.71
C ARG A 228 24.16 7.03 5.09
N GLU A 229 22.97 6.55 5.41
CA GLU A 229 21.86 7.35 5.91
C GLU A 229 21.70 7.12 7.41
N THR A 230 21.37 8.16 8.17
CA THR A 230 21.05 8.04 9.60
C THR A 230 19.55 8.19 9.77
N LEU A 231 18.90 7.14 10.26
CA LEU A 231 17.49 7.11 10.55
C LEU A 231 17.26 7.35 12.04
N LYS A 232 16.19 8.08 12.37
CA LYS A 232 15.91 8.53 13.75
C LYS A 232 14.47 8.26 14.14
N TYR A 233 14.27 8.05 15.44
CA TYR A 233 12.97 8.09 16.10
C TYR A 233 12.80 9.45 16.76
N GLU A 234 11.90 10.26 16.21
CA GLU A 234 11.75 11.66 16.56
C GLU A 234 10.36 11.90 17.14
N ALA A 235 10.29 12.66 18.24
CA ALA A 235 9.00 13.15 18.73
C ALA A 235 8.37 14.07 17.69
N VAL A 236 7.09 13.84 17.41
CA VAL A 236 6.29 14.77 16.61
C VAL A 236 5.61 15.80 17.51
N ASN A 237 5.26 15.39 18.74
CA ASN A 237 4.74 16.27 19.80
C ASN A 237 5.43 15.98 21.14
N ASP A 238 5.35 16.92 22.08
CA ASP A 238 5.97 16.80 23.41
C ASP A 238 5.07 16.08 24.43
N TRP A 239 4.22 15.16 23.97
CA TRP A 239 3.17 14.56 24.81
C TRP A 239 3.61 13.32 25.59
N THR A 240 4.88 12.92 25.46
CA THR A 240 5.51 11.90 26.31
C THR A 240 5.39 12.19 27.82
N ASN A 241 5.20 13.46 28.18
CA ASN A 241 4.99 13.94 29.55
C ASN A 241 3.52 14.28 29.88
N MET A 242 2.61 14.23 28.90
CA MET A 242 1.19 14.47 29.14
C MET A 242 0.52 13.29 29.86
N THR A 243 -0.57 13.62 30.55
CA THR A 243 -1.49 12.69 31.22
C THR A 243 -2.80 12.63 30.42
N HIS A 244 -3.68 11.67 30.72
CA HIS A 244 -4.98 11.51 30.07
C HIS A 244 -4.91 11.34 28.53
N LEU A 245 -4.05 10.41 28.08
CA LEU A 245 -3.99 10.03 26.67
C LEU A 245 -5.34 9.54 26.15
N ALA A 246 -5.56 9.71 24.85
CA ALA A 246 -6.74 9.24 24.16
C ALA A 246 -6.88 7.72 24.26
N SER A 247 -8.12 7.25 24.13
CA SER A 247 -8.41 5.82 24.15
C SER A 247 -8.15 5.17 22.78
N LEU A 248 -7.64 3.95 22.78
CA LEU A 248 -7.61 3.10 21.60
C LEU A 248 -9.04 2.92 21.04
N ARG A 249 -10.03 2.72 21.91
CA ARG A 249 -11.42 2.51 21.47
C ARG A 249 -11.97 3.72 20.72
N GLU A 250 -11.69 4.93 21.23
CA GLU A 250 -12.06 6.17 20.55
C GLU A 250 -11.45 6.27 19.15
N THR A 251 -10.19 5.86 19.02
CA THR A 251 -9.47 5.85 17.74
C THR A 251 -10.07 4.84 16.76
N LEU A 252 -10.35 3.61 17.21
CA LEU A 252 -10.89 2.55 16.37
C LEU A 252 -12.35 2.78 15.98
N ASP A 253 -13.17 3.30 16.90
CA ASP A 253 -14.55 3.67 16.59
C ASP A 253 -14.58 4.80 15.55
N LYS A 254 -13.64 5.77 15.60
CA LYS A 254 -13.49 6.81 14.57
C LYS A 254 -13.17 6.23 13.19
N TRP A 255 -12.44 5.12 13.13
CA TRP A 255 -12.13 4.41 11.88
C TRP A 255 -13.20 3.38 11.48
N ASN A 256 -14.24 3.23 12.31
CA ASN A 256 -15.24 2.18 12.23
C ASN A 256 -14.64 0.77 12.14
N VAL A 257 -13.51 0.55 12.82
CA VAL A 257 -12.88 -0.77 12.91
C VAL A 257 -13.46 -1.50 14.11
N ASP A 258 -13.96 -2.70 13.85
CA ASP A 258 -14.52 -3.60 14.85
C ASP A 258 -13.49 -4.68 15.17
N ILE A 259 -12.69 -4.47 16.22
CA ILE A 259 -11.60 -5.40 16.61
C ILE A 259 -12.08 -6.55 17.50
N GLU A 260 -13.39 -6.64 17.77
CA GLU A 260 -14.01 -7.73 18.53
C GLU A 260 -14.24 -8.98 17.65
N ILE A 261 -14.06 -8.87 16.33
CA ILE A 261 -14.16 -9.99 15.40
C ILE A 261 -12.82 -10.71 15.26
N SER A 262 -12.84 -12.03 15.11
CA SER A 262 -11.61 -12.79 14.88
C SER A 262 -10.93 -12.42 13.55
N TYR A 263 -9.62 -12.62 13.42
CA TYR A 263 -8.92 -12.36 12.15
C TYR A 263 -9.51 -13.18 10.99
N ALA A 264 -9.94 -14.43 11.23
CA ALA A 264 -10.59 -15.25 10.21
C ALA A 264 -11.94 -14.65 9.76
N GLU A 265 -12.73 -14.15 10.70
CA GLU A 265 -14.00 -13.49 10.43
C GLU A 265 -13.80 -12.12 9.76
N TYR A 266 -12.75 -11.37 10.11
CA TYR A 266 -12.36 -10.15 9.39
C TYR A 266 -12.03 -10.44 7.92
N ILE A 267 -11.25 -11.50 7.64
CA ILE A 267 -10.91 -11.90 6.27
C ILE A 267 -12.16 -12.33 5.48
N ASP A 268 -13.04 -13.15 6.07
CA ASP A 268 -14.30 -13.57 5.46
C ASP A 268 -15.21 -12.36 5.15
N LYS A 269 -15.36 -11.43 6.12
CA LYS A 269 -16.15 -10.21 5.93
C LYS A 269 -15.52 -9.22 4.94
N LYS A 270 -14.18 -9.16 4.87
CA LYS A 270 -13.45 -8.40 3.83
C LYS A 270 -13.73 -8.99 2.44
N GLN A 271 -13.75 -10.32 2.32
CA GLN A 271 -14.06 -11.02 1.07
C GLN A 271 -15.54 -10.85 0.66
N LYS A 272 -16.46 -10.90 1.63
CA LYS A 272 -17.90 -10.63 1.44
C LYS A 272 -18.22 -9.14 1.23
N ARG A 273 -17.22 -8.25 1.31
CA ARG A 273 -17.34 -6.79 1.17
C ARG A 273 -18.29 -6.16 2.20
N GLU A 274 -18.38 -6.76 3.38
CA GLU A 274 -19.25 -6.29 4.47
C GLU A 274 -18.64 -5.15 5.27
N PHE A 275 -17.30 -5.02 5.23
CA PHE A 275 -16.59 -3.85 5.75
C PHE A 275 -16.17 -2.95 4.58
N CYS A 276 -16.71 -1.74 4.54
CA CYS A 276 -16.09 -0.69 3.76
C CYS A 276 -14.82 -0.26 4.47
N GLN A 277 -13.68 -0.37 3.78
CA GLN A 277 -12.45 0.30 4.18
C GLN A 277 -12.71 1.80 4.08
N GLN A 278 -12.78 2.47 5.23
CA GLN A 278 -13.05 3.91 5.32
C GLN A 278 -11.76 4.73 5.35
N ILE A 279 -10.62 4.08 5.62
CA ILE A 279 -9.33 4.73 5.60
C ILE A 279 -8.81 4.70 4.16
N THR A 280 -8.40 5.86 3.64
CA THR A 280 -7.86 6.01 2.29
C THR A 280 -6.38 5.65 2.22
N ASP A 281 -5.87 5.42 1.01
CA ASP A 281 -4.44 5.21 0.74
C ASP A 281 -3.58 6.45 1.05
N TYR A 282 -4.21 7.56 1.44
CA TYR A 282 -3.56 8.82 1.78
C TYR A 282 -3.61 9.14 3.28
N GLY A 283 -4.13 8.24 4.12
CA GLY A 283 -4.19 8.45 5.56
C GLY A 283 -5.34 9.33 6.02
N THR A 284 -6.46 9.35 5.29
CA THR A 284 -7.66 10.10 5.66
C THR A 284 -8.85 9.16 5.88
N ILE A 285 -9.91 9.65 6.51
CA ILE A 285 -11.18 8.92 6.67
C ILE A 285 -12.17 9.44 5.62
N ASP A 286 -12.76 8.53 4.87
CA ASP A 286 -13.76 8.83 3.88
C ASP A 286 -14.99 9.49 4.50
N LYS A 287 -15.48 10.53 3.83
CA LYS A 287 -16.75 11.16 4.20
C LYS A 287 -17.91 10.22 3.88
N MET A 288 -18.89 10.16 4.79
CA MET A 288 -20.15 9.47 4.54
C MET A 288 -20.93 10.25 3.47
N ASN A 289 -21.42 9.56 2.43
CA ASN A 289 -22.21 10.21 1.39
C ASN A 289 -23.67 10.40 1.84
N ASP A 290 -24.36 11.33 1.20
CA ASP A 290 -25.71 11.75 1.60
C ASP A 290 -26.74 10.61 1.49
N GLU A 291 -26.61 9.73 0.49
CA GLU A 291 -27.49 8.57 0.30
C GLU A 291 -27.36 7.60 1.49
N LEU A 292 -26.14 7.28 1.93
CA LEU A 292 -25.90 6.43 3.08
C LEU A 292 -26.28 7.12 4.39
N ALA A 293 -26.01 8.43 4.51
CA ALA A 293 -26.37 9.21 5.69
C ALA A 293 -27.90 9.21 5.88
N GLN A 294 -28.66 9.45 4.81
CA GLN A 294 -30.12 9.41 4.86
C GLN A 294 -30.64 8.02 5.23
N ALA A 295 -30.10 6.95 4.62
CA ALA A 295 -30.46 5.58 4.99
C ALA A 295 -30.15 5.30 6.48
N CYS A 296 -29.07 5.86 7.01
CA CYS A 296 -28.78 5.74 8.45
C CYS A 296 -29.86 6.41 9.30
N ILE A 297 -30.32 7.61 8.93
CA ILE A 297 -31.40 8.32 9.64
C ILE A 297 -32.73 7.54 9.56
N ASP A 298 -33.04 7.00 8.39
CA ASP A 298 -34.28 6.25 8.16
C ASP A 298 -34.36 4.96 8.97
N GLY A 299 -33.22 4.26 9.11
CA GLY A 299 -33.09 3.07 9.95
C GLY A 299 -33.09 3.36 11.45
N PHE A 300 -32.89 4.61 11.86
CA PHE A 300 -32.74 5.02 13.26
C PHE A 300 -34.09 5.29 13.95
N LYS A 301 -34.95 4.27 13.97
CA LYS A 301 -36.32 4.34 14.51
C LYS A 301 -36.60 3.14 15.41
N ASN A 302 -37.47 3.32 16.39
CA ASN A 302 -37.91 2.30 17.35
C ASN A 302 -36.78 1.74 18.24
N LEU A 303 -35.71 2.51 18.46
CA LEU A 303 -34.57 2.10 19.27
C LEU A 303 -34.73 2.57 20.73
N THR A 304 -34.14 1.82 21.67
CA THR A 304 -34.05 2.25 23.07
C THR A 304 -32.67 2.85 23.35
N ILE A 305 -32.63 4.11 23.76
CA ILE A 305 -31.40 4.89 23.92
C ILE A 305 -31.11 5.17 25.40
N HIS A 306 -29.89 4.81 25.80
CA HIS A 306 -29.37 4.88 27.16
C HIS A 306 -28.35 6.01 27.32
N ASN A 307 -28.08 6.43 28.56
CA ASN A 307 -27.11 7.49 28.85
C ASN A 307 -25.68 6.97 29.02
N TYR A 308 -25.53 5.86 29.73
CA TYR A 308 -24.24 5.37 30.22
C TYR A 308 -23.49 4.56 29.16
N PRO A 309 -22.15 4.60 29.20
CA PRO A 309 -21.32 3.84 28.28
C PRO A 309 -21.52 2.34 28.50
N GLN A 310 -21.90 1.64 27.42
CA GLN A 310 -21.84 0.19 27.32
C GLN A 310 -21.34 -0.17 25.93
N ALA A 311 -20.90 -1.41 25.74
CA ALA A 311 -20.56 -1.91 24.41
C ALA A 311 -21.74 -1.66 23.45
N ILE A 312 -21.44 -1.11 22.26
CA ILE A 312 -22.48 -0.76 21.27
C ILE A 312 -23.31 -1.99 20.92
N ALA A 313 -22.78 -3.20 21.00
CA ALA A 313 -23.54 -4.43 20.79
C ALA A 313 -24.65 -4.67 21.82
N MET A 314 -24.50 -4.16 23.05
CA MET A 314 -25.46 -4.38 24.15
C MET A 314 -26.53 -3.28 24.23
N LYS A 315 -26.12 -2.01 24.25
CA LYS A 315 -27.04 -0.87 24.39
C LYS A 315 -26.58 0.33 23.56
N ILE A 316 -27.55 1.08 23.04
CA ILE A 316 -27.29 2.30 22.28
C ILE A 316 -27.11 3.46 23.25
N GLN A 317 -25.95 4.11 23.19
CA GLN A 317 -25.65 5.29 23.99
C GLN A 317 -26.01 6.59 23.26
N LEU A 318 -26.67 7.51 23.95
CA LEU A 318 -27.10 8.80 23.40
C LEU A 318 -25.93 9.64 22.84
N LEU A 319 -24.77 9.60 23.51
CA LEU A 319 -23.55 10.25 23.03
C LEU A 319 -23.14 9.74 21.64
N ASN A 320 -23.14 8.42 21.44
CA ASN A 320 -22.76 7.81 20.16
C ASN A 320 -23.73 8.19 19.04
N VAL A 321 -25.03 8.34 19.36
CA VAL A 321 -26.02 8.85 18.41
C VAL A 321 -25.68 10.28 17.98
N PHE A 322 -25.41 11.18 18.94
CA PHE A 322 -25.04 12.55 18.61
C PHE A 322 -23.72 12.64 17.86
N SER A 323 -22.68 11.90 18.26
CA SER A 323 -21.42 11.80 17.51
C SER A 323 -21.68 11.38 16.06
N GLY A 324 -22.54 10.39 15.85
CA GLY A 324 -23.02 9.98 14.52
C GLY A 324 -23.64 11.12 13.73
N LEU A 325 -24.65 11.76 14.31
CA LEU A 325 -25.42 12.80 13.63
C LEU A 325 -24.58 14.06 13.32
N TYR A 326 -23.79 14.54 14.28
CA TYR A 326 -22.91 15.68 14.06
C TYR A 326 -21.77 15.38 13.07
N GLY A 327 -21.46 14.10 12.87
CA GLY A 327 -20.56 13.65 11.81
C GLY A 327 -21.12 13.77 10.39
N ILE A 328 -22.44 13.92 10.23
CA ILE A 328 -23.07 14.06 8.91
C ILE A 328 -22.82 15.49 8.41
N THR A 329 -22.20 15.59 7.23
CA THR A 329 -21.87 16.86 6.58
C THR A 329 -23.11 17.57 6.03
N ASN A 330 -24.08 16.83 5.52
CA ASN A 330 -25.32 17.41 5.00
C ASN A 330 -26.21 17.91 6.15
N GLU A 331 -26.36 19.23 6.24
CA GLU A 331 -27.04 19.88 7.36
C GLU A 331 -28.52 19.51 7.46
N LYS A 332 -29.20 19.28 6.32
CA LYS A 332 -30.62 18.90 6.29
C LYS A 332 -30.82 17.51 6.87
N VAL A 333 -30.02 16.55 6.41
CA VAL A 333 -30.03 15.15 6.90
C VAL A 333 -29.68 15.11 8.39
N ARG A 334 -28.68 15.89 8.81
CA ARG A 334 -28.28 16.03 10.22
C ARG A 334 -29.42 16.57 11.09
N ALA A 335 -30.04 17.67 10.67
CA ALA A 335 -31.13 18.30 11.41
C ALA A 335 -32.34 17.36 11.55
N GLU A 336 -32.69 16.66 10.47
CA GLU A 336 -33.72 15.63 10.50
C GLU A 336 -33.39 14.51 11.50
N GLY A 337 -32.16 13.97 11.43
CA GLY A 337 -31.71 12.94 12.34
C GLY A 337 -31.76 13.35 13.82
N ILE A 338 -31.39 14.60 14.14
CA ILE A 338 -31.47 15.13 15.51
C ILE A 338 -32.93 15.26 15.96
N ALA A 339 -33.84 15.72 15.11
CA ALA A 339 -35.27 15.80 15.42
C ALA A 339 -35.87 14.39 15.67
N ASN A 340 -35.43 13.41 14.87
CA ASN A 340 -35.91 12.03 14.92
C ASN A 340 -35.55 11.31 16.22
N ILE A 341 -34.52 11.73 16.95
CA ILE A 341 -34.09 11.09 18.22
C ILE A 341 -35.26 11.00 19.20
N ARG A 342 -35.94 12.11 19.48
CA ARG A 342 -37.04 12.14 20.47
C ARG A 342 -38.38 11.71 19.88
N GLN A 343 -38.54 11.87 18.57
CA GLN A 343 -39.80 11.58 17.88
C GLN A 343 -40.03 10.09 17.65
N TYR A 344 -38.99 9.35 17.25
CA TYR A 344 -39.12 7.97 16.80
C TYR A 344 -38.41 6.95 17.71
N ASN A 345 -37.74 7.39 18.78
CA ASN A 345 -36.99 6.49 19.67
C ASN A 345 -37.36 6.67 21.15
N LYS A 346 -37.13 5.63 21.94
CA LYS A 346 -37.41 5.61 23.37
C LYS A 346 -36.15 5.94 24.17
N LEU A 347 -36.11 7.14 24.76
CA LEU A 347 -35.02 7.53 25.66
C LEU A 347 -35.33 7.11 27.10
N THR A 348 -34.34 6.53 27.77
CA THR A 348 -34.37 6.32 29.23
C THR A 348 -34.45 7.64 29.99
N ALA A 349 -34.92 7.64 31.25
CA ALA A 349 -35.03 8.84 32.07
C ALA A 349 -33.69 9.60 32.18
N ASN A 350 -32.59 8.88 32.46
CA ASN A 350 -31.25 9.45 32.53
C ASN A 350 -30.78 10.01 31.17
N ALA A 351 -31.13 9.37 30.05
CA ALA A 351 -30.79 9.88 28.72
C ALA A 351 -31.56 11.17 28.39
N LYS A 352 -32.82 11.29 28.85
CA LYS A 352 -33.59 12.54 28.71
C LYS A 352 -32.97 13.68 29.52
N MET A 353 -32.59 13.43 30.76
CA MET A 353 -31.95 14.43 31.63
C MET A 353 -30.62 14.93 31.06
N ASN A 354 -29.81 14.03 30.49
CA ASN A 354 -28.47 14.35 29.98
C ASN A 354 -28.44 14.73 28.49
N TYR A 355 -29.59 14.97 27.86
CA TYR A 355 -29.70 15.17 26.41
C TYR A 355 -28.83 16.32 25.90
N GLY A 356 -28.86 17.48 26.58
CA GLY A 356 -28.07 18.66 26.20
C GLY A 356 -26.57 18.39 26.29
N TYR A 357 -26.13 17.79 27.40
CA TYR A 357 -24.72 17.42 27.60
C TYR A 357 -24.24 16.42 26.52
N ALA A 358 -25.02 15.37 26.25
CA ALA A 358 -24.68 14.39 25.22
C ALA A 358 -24.60 15.02 23.82
N ALA A 359 -25.48 15.97 23.50
CA ALA A 359 -25.42 16.72 22.24
C ALA A 359 -24.11 17.52 22.12
N SER A 360 -23.75 18.29 23.15
CA SER A 360 -22.52 19.10 23.16
C SER A 360 -21.26 18.25 23.05
N GLN A 361 -21.22 17.10 23.73
CA GLN A 361 -20.08 16.19 23.67
C GLN A 361 -19.99 15.46 22.33
N GLY A 362 -21.13 15.07 21.76
CA GLY A 362 -21.18 14.43 20.44
C GLY A 362 -20.69 15.37 19.32
N GLU A 363 -21.05 16.65 19.39
CA GLU A 363 -20.58 17.68 18.45
C GLU A 363 -19.06 17.85 18.49
N ARG A 364 -18.45 17.72 19.67
CA ARG A 364 -16.98 17.78 19.84
C ARG A 364 -16.26 16.54 19.30
N LYS A 365 -16.98 15.43 19.12
CA LYS A 365 -16.44 14.14 18.67
C LYS A 365 -17.28 13.56 17.53
N PRO A 366 -17.33 14.25 16.37
CA PRO A 366 -18.15 13.81 15.25
C PRO A 366 -17.58 12.53 14.62
N ASN A 367 -18.44 11.55 14.39
CA ASN A 367 -18.10 10.27 13.77
C ASN A 367 -19.34 9.67 13.10
N PRO A 368 -19.64 9.98 11.83
CA PRO A 368 -20.88 9.55 11.18
C PRO A 368 -20.99 8.03 11.05
N TRP A 369 -19.86 7.34 10.93
CA TRP A 369 -19.81 5.91 10.66
C TRP A 369 -20.30 5.05 11.82
N ILE A 370 -20.31 5.58 13.05
CA ILE A 370 -20.88 4.90 14.22
C ILE A 370 -22.37 4.57 14.03
N LEU A 371 -23.10 5.32 13.19
CA LEU A 371 -24.50 5.06 12.87
C LEU A 371 -24.66 3.69 12.18
N THR A 372 -23.76 3.35 11.26
CA THR A 372 -23.76 2.04 10.58
C THR A 372 -23.52 0.91 11.59
N LYS A 373 -22.64 1.12 12.57
CA LYS A 373 -22.36 0.16 13.64
C LYS A 373 -23.59 -0.03 14.54
N ILE A 374 -24.29 1.04 14.90
CA ILE A 374 -25.54 0.94 15.68
C ILE A 374 -26.59 0.13 14.93
N LEU A 375 -26.82 0.42 13.64
CA LEU A 375 -27.79 -0.32 12.83
C LEU A 375 -27.42 -1.78 12.66
N LYS A 376 -26.14 -2.09 12.46
CA LYS A 376 -25.64 -3.48 12.37
C LYS A 376 -26.03 -4.33 13.59
N TYR A 377 -25.95 -3.78 14.81
CA TYR A 377 -26.27 -4.52 16.04
C TYR A 377 -27.73 -4.45 16.45
N HIS A 378 -28.39 -3.29 16.28
CA HIS A 378 -29.72 -3.03 16.84
C HIS A 378 -30.84 -3.03 15.81
N ASN A 379 -30.52 -3.05 14.52
CA ASN A 379 -31.48 -3.11 13.44
C ASN A 379 -30.95 -3.97 12.28
N LYS A 380 -30.69 -5.25 12.60
CA LYS A 380 -29.97 -6.19 11.71
C LYS A 380 -30.63 -6.34 10.35
N ASP A 381 -31.95 -6.52 10.30
CA ASP A 381 -32.69 -6.71 9.05
C ASP A 381 -32.57 -5.50 8.13
N TYR A 382 -32.74 -4.28 8.68
CA TYR A 382 -32.56 -3.05 7.93
C TYR A 382 -31.11 -2.88 7.46
N ASN A 383 -30.14 -3.24 8.29
CA ASN A 383 -28.73 -3.19 7.92
C ASN A 383 -28.41 -4.10 6.73
N GLU A 384 -28.92 -5.33 6.72
CA GLU A 384 -28.74 -6.26 5.60
C GLU A 384 -29.41 -5.77 4.31
N GLN A 385 -30.64 -5.24 4.41
CA GLN A 385 -31.44 -4.85 3.24
C GLN A 385 -31.08 -3.49 2.65
N SER A 386 -30.67 -2.53 3.47
CA SER A 386 -30.50 -1.12 3.06
C SER A 386 -29.06 -0.65 3.17
N ILE A 387 -28.38 -0.91 4.30
CA ILE A 387 -27.05 -0.36 4.57
C ILE A 387 -25.96 -1.11 3.80
N LYS A 388 -25.92 -2.45 3.87
CA LYS A 388 -24.91 -3.25 3.17
C LYS A 388 -24.87 -3.04 1.65
N PRO A 389 -26.00 -2.97 0.92
CA PRO A 389 -25.99 -2.69 -0.52
C PRO A 389 -25.40 -1.32 -0.86
N LEU A 390 -25.72 -0.28 -0.08
CA LEU A 390 -25.16 1.07 -0.27
C LEU A 390 -23.66 1.10 -0.01
N LEU A 391 -23.19 0.43 1.03
CA LEU A 391 -21.76 0.26 1.31
C LEU A 391 -21.04 -0.41 0.12
N LYS A 392 -21.59 -1.50 -0.42
CA LYS A 392 -21.03 -2.19 -1.58
C LYS A 392 -20.99 -1.29 -2.83
N LYS A 393 -22.09 -0.58 -3.13
CA LYS A 393 -22.19 0.37 -4.24
C LYS A 393 -21.13 1.47 -4.14
N ASN A 394 -20.96 2.06 -2.96
CA ASN A 394 -19.96 3.10 -2.71
C ASN A 394 -18.52 2.62 -2.95
N TYR A 395 -18.21 1.39 -2.50
CA TYR A 395 -16.89 0.79 -2.73
C TYR A 395 -16.61 0.57 -4.22
N GLU A 396 -17.58 0.02 -4.97
CA GLU A 396 -17.43 -0.25 -6.41
C GLU A 396 -17.28 1.06 -7.20
N GLN A 397 -18.04 2.09 -6.86
CA GLN A 397 -17.91 3.41 -7.46
C GLN A 397 -16.52 4.01 -7.23
N LYS A 398 -16.01 4.00 -5.99
CA LYS A 398 -14.66 4.48 -5.67
C LYS A 398 -13.57 3.73 -6.43
N LYS A 399 -13.72 2.42 -6.58
CA LYS A 399 -12.79 1.61 -7.38
C LYS A 399 -12.78 2.07 -8.85
N MET A 400 -13.96 2.35 -9.42
CA MET A 400 -14.06 2.88 -10.78
C MET A 400 -13.47 4.28 -10.89
N GLU A 401 -13.75 5.17 -9.93
CA GLU A 401 -13.19 6.53 -9.87
C GLU A 401 -11.66 6.51 -9.80
N LYS A 402 -11.07 5.67 -8.92
CA LYS A 402 -9.62 5.46 -8.87
C LYS A 402 -9.07 5.03 -10.24
N GLN A 403 -9.72 4.08 -10.90
CA GLN A 403 -9.29 3.62 -12.23
C GLN A 403 -9.43 4.72 -13.29
N ILE A 404 -10.47 5.56 -13.23
CA ILE A 404 -10.66 6.71 -14.12
C ILE A 404 -9.55 7.73 -13.92
N ILE A 405 -9.21 8.07 -12.67
CA ILE A 405 -8.15 9.03 -12.34
C ILE A 405 -6.79 8.51 -12.84
N VAL A 406 -6.47 7.24 -12.59
CA VAL A 406 -5.25 6.60 -13.12
C VAL A 406 -5.25 6.66 -14.66
N ASN A 407 -6.37 6.31 -15.30
CA ASN A 407 -6.49 6.39 -16.75
C ASN A 407 -6.34 7.83 -17.28
N GLN A 408 -6.80 8.85 -16.58
CA GLN A 408 -6.68 10.25 -17.00
C GLN A 408 -5.25 10.77 -16.87
N THR A 409 -4.57 10.42 -15.77
CA THR A 409 -3.20 10.88 -15.45
C THR A 409 -2.11 10.15 -16.22
N LEU A 410 -2.35 8.89 -16.64
CA LEU A 410 -1.44 8.16 -17.52
C LEU A 410 -1.43 8.77 -18.94
N ILE A 411 -0.37 9.53 -19.23
CA ILE A 411 -0.09 10.07 -20.56
C ILE A 411 0.92 9.14 -21.26
N PRO A 412 0.58 8.53 -22.40
CA PRO A 412 1.50 7.67 -23.14
C PRO A 412 2.72 8.44 -23.63
N ASN A 413 3.89 7.79 -23.59
CA ASN A 413 5.10 8.32 -24.21
C ASN A 413 4.96 8.34 -25.75
N LYS A 414 5.71 9.24 -26.39
CA LYS A 414 5.91 9.19 -27.84
C LYS A 414 6.96 8.12 -28.16
N ILE A 415 6.70 7.29 -29.17
CA ILE A 415 7.73 6.39 -29.70
C ILE A 415 8.82 7.24 -30.36
N ASP A 416 10.05 7.10 -29.86
CA ASP A 416 11.26 7.72 -30.37
C ASP A 416 12.27 6.63 -30.76
N LEU A 417 12.72 6.63 -32.03
CA LEU A 417 13.73 5.70 -32.53
C LEU A 417 15.17 6.09 -32.14
N GLN A 418 15.42 7.28 -31.61
CA GLN A 418 16.74 7.65 -31.08
C GLN A 418 16.98 7.10 -29.67
N ASP A 419 15.89 6.83 -28.93
CA ASP A 419 15.95 6.14 -27.64
C ASP A 419 16.38 4.68 -27.84
N GLY A 420 17.37 4.20 -27.08
CA GLY A 420 17.86 2.82 -27.18
C GLY A 420 16.92 1.76 -26.60
N PHE A 421 15.88 2.17 -25.84
CA PHE A 421 15.01 1.24 -25.13
C PHE A 421 14.16 0.37 -26.06
N THR A 422 14.11 -0.93 -25.76
CA THR A 422 13.47 -2.00 -26.54
C THR A 422 12.64 -2.95 -25.67
N LEU A 423 11.99 -3.91 -26.32
CA LEU A 423 11.26 -4.98 -25.64
C LEU A 423 12.18 -5.89 -24.81
N LEU A 424 13.46 -6.02 -25.19
CA LEU A 424 14.44 -6.80 -24.44
C LEU A 424 14.72 -6.15 -23.08
N ASP A 425 14.92 -4.83 -23.06
CA ASP A 425 15.10 -4.07 -21.81
C ASP A 425 13.89 -4.25 -20.89
N MET A 426 12.66 -4.25 -21.43
CA MET A 426 11.47 -4.55 -20.62
C MET A 426 11.50 -5.96 -20.02
N GLN A 427 12.01 -6.96 -20.76
CA GLN A 427 12.16 -8.33 -20.26
C GLN A 427 13.20 -8.40 -19.15
N GLU A 428 14.35 -7.76 -19.32
CA GLU A 428 15.41 -7.67 -18.31
C GLU A 428 14.92 -6.99 -17.03
N LYS A 429 14.27 -5.82 -17.16
CA LYS A 429 13.63 -5.12 -16.03
C LYS A 429 12.62 -6.00 -15.30
N ALA A 430 11.82 -6.79 -16.03
CA ALA A 430 10.85 -7.71 -15.43
C ALA A 430 11.52 -8.87 -14.67
N VAL A 431 12.58 -9.47 -15.24
CA VAL A 431 13.37 -10.54 -14.60
C VAL A 431 14.11 -10.05 -13.37
N ASN A 432 14.66 -8.83 -13.43
CA ASN A 432 15.36 -8.18 -12.32
C ASN A 432 14.39 -7.70 -11.23
N GLY A 433 13.10 -7.59 -11.53
CA GLY A 433 12.08 -7.11 -10.59
C GLY A 433 12.11 -5.59 -10.39
N GLU A 434 12.55 -4.84 -11.40
CA GLU A 434 12.71 -3.38 -11.36
C GLU A 434 11.37 -2.62 -11.50
N TYR A 435 10.32 -3.30 -11.97
CA TYR A 435 8.99 -2.71 -11.96
C TYR A 435 8.41 -2.75 -10.55
N GLU A 436 7.94 -1.62 -10.04
CA GLU A 436 7.27 -1.52 -8.74
C GLU A 436 5.76 -1.69 -8.89
N ASN A 437 5.17 -1.08 -9.92
CA ASN A 437 3.73 -1.07 -10.16
C ASN A 437 3.40 -1.37 -11.64
N GLU A 438 2.12 -1.32 -12.01
CA GLU A 438 1.66 -1.57 -13.39
C GLU A 438 1.81 -0.34 -14.29
N GLU A 439 1.79 0.86 -13.70
CA GLU A 439 1.94 2.14 -14.41
C GLU A 439 3.32 2.24 -15.06
N GLN A 440 4.39 1.78 -14.40
CA GLN A 440 5.72 1.73 -15.00
C GLN A 440 5.79 0.81 -16.22
N ILE A 441 5.12 -0.35 -16.17
CA ILE A 441 5.02 -1.27 -17.32
C ILE A 441 4.28 -0.59 -18.46
N PHE A 442 3.19 0.13 -18.16
CA PHE A 442 2.47 0.91 -19.16
C PHE A 442 3.36 1.98 -19.79
N MET A 443 4.09 2.75 -18.97
CA MET A 443 4.95 3.83 -19.45
C MET A 443 6.04 3.31 -20.38
N ASP A 444 6.71 2.21 -20.00
CA ASP A 444 7.72 1.58 -20.84
C ASP A 444 7.10 0.96 -22.11
N LEU A 445 5.93 0.32 -21.99
CA LEU A 445 5.22 -0.23 -23.15
C LEU A 445 4.80 0.87 -24.15
N SER A 446 4.40 2.05 -23.66
CA SER A 446 3.99 3.18 -24.50
C SER A 446 5.14 3.79 -25.32
N ARG A 447 6.39 3.58 -24.90
CA ARG A 447 7.58 3.95 -25.69
C ARG A 447 7.81 3.04 -26.89
N LEU A 448 7.21 1.85 -26.86
CA LEU A 448 7.51 0.77 -27.81
C LEU A 448 6.36 0.46 -28.75
N LEU A 449 5.11 0.59 -28.30
CA LEU A 449 3.97 0.01 -28.99
C LEU A 449 2.86 1.02 -29.20
N ILE A 450 2.28 1.00 -30.39
CA ILE A 450 0.97 1.59 -30.69
C ILE A 450 0.21 0.68 -31.68
N TYR A 451 -1.07 0.97 -31.92
CA TYR A 451 -1.82 0.33 -33.00
C TYR A 451 -2.74 1.32 -33.71
N TYR A 452 -3.16 0.97 -34.93
CA TYR A 452 -4.14 1.71 -35.70
C TYR A 452 -4.95 0.76 -36.59
N GLU A 453 -6.12 1.21 -37.04
CA GLU A 453 -7.00 0.46 -37.92
C GLU A 453 -6.34 0.29 -39.30
N GLY A 454 -6.13 -0.97 -39.71
CA GLY A 454 -5.69 -1.33 -41.06
C GLY A 454 -6.89 -1.64 -41.97
N GLU A 455 -6.62 -2.07 -43.21
CA GLU A 455 -7.67 -2.36 -44.19
C GLU A 455 -8.55 -3.57 -43.81
N THR A 456 -7.94 -4.60 -43.21
CA THR A 456 -8.61 -5.86 -42.85
C THR A 456 -8.58 -6.15 -41.36
N GLU A 457 -7.51 -5.74 -40.67
CA GLU A 457 -7.34 -5.90 -39.23
C GLU A 457 -6.44 -4.80 -38.66
N ASP A 458 -6.45 -4.64 -37.33
CA ASP A 458 -5.59 -3.70 -36.63
C ASP A 458 -4.11 -4.00 -36.87
N ILE A 459 -3.35 -2.97 -37.25
CA ILE A 459 -1.91 -3.05 -37.44
C ILE A 459 -1.23 -2.48 -36.19
N TYR A 460 -0.29 -3.26 -35.64
CA TYR A 460 0.48 -2.89 -34.45
C TYR A 460 1.87 -2.47 -34.89
N ALA A 461 2.27 -1.26 -34.51
CA ALA A 461 3.60 -0.75 -34.78
C ALA A 461 4.44 -0.88 -33.50
N ILE A 462 5.48 -1.71 -33.54
CA ILE A 462 6.35 -2.00 -32.40
C ILE A 462 7.79 -1.63 -32.71
N LYS A 463 8.41 -0.84 -31.83
CA LYS A 463 9.82 -0.48 -31.89
C LYS A 463 10.70 -1.68 -31.59
N GLY A 464 11.77 -1.84 -32.35
CA GLY A 464 12.80 -2.85 -32.10
C GLY A 464 14.09 -2.54 -32.83
N TYR A 465 15.16 -3.23 -32.44
CA TYR A 465 16.49 -3.03 -33.01
C TYR A 465 16.69 -3.85 -34.28
N ASP A 466 17.18 -3.21 -35.34
CA ASP A 466 17.56 -3.82 -36.61
C ASP A 466 19.08 -4.04 -36.66
N THR A 467 19.50 -5.30 -36.62
CA THR A 467 20.92 -5.68 -36.63
C THR A 467 21.61 -5.38 -37.96
N ILE A 468 20.86 -5.21 -39.06
CA ILE A 468 21.44 -4.92 -40.39
C ILE A 468 21.83 -3.45 -40.46
N CYS A 469 20.97 -2.57 -39.95
CA CYS A 469 21.17 -1.12 -40.00
C CYS A 469 21.79 -0.55 -38.70
N ASP A 470 22.08 -1.39 -37.69
CA ASP A 470 22.55 -0.99 -36.35
C ASP A 470 21.74 0.18 -35.76
N THR A 471 20.42 0.14 -35.95
CA THR A 471 19.51 1.25 -35.59
C THR A 471 18.15 0.72 -35.12
N GLN A 472 17.42 1.54 -34.35
CA GLN A 472 16.05 1.21 -33.97
C GLN A 472 15.10 1.49 -35.13
N VAL A 473 14.16 0.58 -35.36
CA VAL A 473 13.15 0.68 -36.42
C VAL A 473 11.77 0.35 -35.88
N LEU A 474 10.75 0.72 -36.66
CA LEU A 474 9.36 0.39 -36.36
C LEU A 474 8.89 -0.79 -37.20
N TYR A 475 8.58 -1.90 -36.54
CA TYR A 475 8.03 -3.10 -37.18
C TYR A 475 6.50 -3.06 -37.13
N HIS A 476 5.87 -3.28 -38.28
CA HIS A 476 4.42 -3.42 -38.37
C HIS A 476 4.07 -4.91 -38.32
N LYS A 477 3.25 -5.29 -37.34
CA LYS A 477 2.92 -6.67 -37.04
C LYS A 477 1.43 -6.82 -36.76
N LEU A 478 0.93 -8.03 -36.95
CA LEU A 478 -0.42 -8.41 -36.58
C LEU A 478 -0.54 -8.68 -35.08
N LYS A 479 -1.76 -8.56 -34.57
CA LYS A 479 -2.13 -8.75 -33.16
C LYS A 479 -1.55 -10.02 -32.55
N GLY A 480 -1.67 -11.15 -33.25
CA GLY A 480 -1.23 -12.46 -32.75
C GLY A 480 0.27 -12.49 -32.43
N THR A 481 1.10 -11.88 -33.28
CA THR A 481 2.56 -11.82 -33.09
C THR A 481 2.92 -10.93 -31.90
N VAL A 482 2.33 -9.74 -31.83
CA VAL A 482 2.60 -8.81 -30.72
C VAL A 482 2.14 -9.41 -29.38
N TYR A 483 0.97 -10.03 -29.33
CA TYR A 483 0.44 -10.62 -28.10
C TYR A 483 1.34 -11.73 -27.56
N LYS A 484 1.91 -12.57 -28.44
CA LYS A 484 2.90 -13.59 -28.06
C LYS A 484 4.19 -12.96 -27.53
N GLN A 485 4.62 -11.82 -28.08
CA GLN A 485 5.80 -11.11 -27.57
C GLN A 485 5.55 -10.50 -26.17
N LEU A 486 4.37 -9.90 -25.96
CA LEU A 486 3.99 -9.31 -24.67
C LEU A 486 3.71 -10.34 -23.58
N GLU A 487 3.32 -11.57 -23.93
CA GLU A 487 3.14 -12.67 -22.97
C GLU A 487 4.45 -13.10 -22.32
N LYS A 488 5.59 -12.95 -23.02
CA LYS A 488 6.91 -13.31 -22.49
C LYS A 488 7.38 -12.38 -21.37
N ILE A 489 6.83 -11.16 -21.32
CA ILE A 489 7.12 -10.20 -20.25
C ILE A 489 6.16 -10.49 -19.11
N ASN A 490 6.58 -11.40 -18.22
CA ASN A 490 5.86 -11.74 -17.01
C ASN A 490 6.52 -11.07 -15.80
N LYS A 491 5.72 -10.35 -15.00
CA LYS A 491 6.12 -9.92 -13.68
C LYS A 491 5.56 -10.87 -12.62
N ASN A 492 6.44 -11.61 -11.96
CA ASN A 492 6.15 -12.16 -10.65
C ASN A 492 6.39 -11.04 -9.64
N PHE A 493 5.36 -10.46 -9.03
CA PHE A 493 5.56 -9.55 -7.90
C PHE A 493 6.33 -10.29 -6.80
N LYS A 494 7.64 -10.04 -6.68
CA LYS A 494 8.41 -10.49 -5.51
C LYS A 494 7.81 -9.76 -4.31
N ASN A 495 7.07 -10.51 -3.50
CA ASN A 495 6.51 -10.14 -2.20
C ASN A 495 5.29 -9.20 -2.19
N LYS A 496 4.11 -9.71 -2.58
CA LYS A 496 2.91 -9.56 -1.73
C LYS A 496 2.64 -10.91 -1.07
N LYS A 497 3.24 -11.18 0.10
CA LYS A 497 2.64 -12.17 1.00
C LYS A 497 1.30 -11.59 1.43
N SER A 498 0.26 -12.41 1.22
CA SER A 498 -1.17 -12.18 1.41
C SER A 498 -1.83 -11.14 0.49
N GLN A 499 -2.35 -11.59 -0.65
CA GLN A 499 -3.80 -11.71 -0.84
C GLN A 499 -4.15 -12.59 -2.05
N GLU A 500 -5.30 -13.26 -1.92
CA GLU A 500 -6.04 -14.05 -2.93
C GLU A 500 -5.55 -15.48 -3.22
N LYS A 501 -5.88 -16.39 -2.30
CA LYS A 501 -6.44 -17.68 -2.70
C LYS A 501 -7.95 -17.55 -2.66
N SER A 502 -8.57 -17.36 -3.81
CA SER A 502 -9.94 -17.81 -4.03
C SER A 502 -9.90 -19.31 -4.34
N ASP A 503 -10.85 -20.06 -3.81
CA ASP A 503 -11.08 -21.45 -4.21
C ASP A 503 -11.41 -21.57 -5.71
N ASP A 504 -11.20 -22.79 -6.18
CA ASP A 504 -11.15 -23.31 -7.56
C ASP A 504 -9.89 -22.97 -8.36
N ASN A 505 -8.86 -23.82 -8.22
CA ASN A 505 -7.89 -24.25 -9.24
C ASN A 505 -7.66 -23.33 -10.46
N LYS A 506 -7.42 -22.04 -10.23
CA LYS A 506 -6.73 -21.15 -11.17
C LYS A 506 -5.53 -20.61 -10.44
N GLU A 507 -4.37 -21.19 -10.72
CA GLU A 507 -3.09 -20.52 -10.51
C GLU A 507 -3.27 -19.04 -10.85
N SER A 508 -2.93 -18.15 -9.92
CA SER A 508 -3.00 -16.70 -10.13
C SER A 508 -2.23 -16.39 -11.41
N LYS A 509 -2.94 -16.12 -12.51
CA LYS A 509 -2.28 -15.96 -13.80
C LYS A 509 -1.29 -14.80 -13.68
N PRO A 510 -0.03 -15.00 -14.08
CA PRO A 510 0.97 -13.95 -14.01
C PRO A 510 0.50 -12.68 -14.71
N LEU A 511 0.70 -11.52 -14.07
CA LEU A 511 0.41 -10.23 -14.67
C LEU A 511 1.47 -9.94 -15.74
N THR A 512 1.11 -10.18 -17.00
CA THR A 512 1.99 -9.95 -18.15
C THR A 512 1.78 -8.58 -18.78
N ALA A 513 2.76 -8.10 -19.56
CA ALA A 513 2.62 -6.87 -20.35
C ALA A 513 1.39 -6.91 -21.29
N LYS A 514 0.96 -8.10 -21.73
CA LYS A 514 -0.28 -8.28 -22.49
C LYS A 514 -1.53 -7.87 -21.70
N HIS A 515 -1.57 -8.17 -20.40
CA HIS A 515 -2.70 -7.76 -19.54
C HIS A 515 -2.73 -6.25 -19.37
N ILE A 516 -1.56 -5.62 -19.16
CA ILE A 516 -1.43 -4.16 -19.06
C ILE A 516 -1.84 -3.48 -20.36
N PHE A 517 -1.37 -3.99 -21.51
CA PHE A 517 -1.78 -3.49 -22.82
C PHE A 517 -3.30 -3.52 -22.97
N LYS A 518 -3.93 -4.67 -22.67
CA LYS A 518 -5.39 -4.82 -22.75
C LYS A 518 -6.12 -3.83 -21.84
N LYS A 519 -5.66 -3.67 -20.60
CA LYS A 519 -6.23 -2.75 -19.61
C LYS A 519 -6.27 -1.31 -20.12
N TYR A 520 -5.21 -0.88 -20.81
CA TYR A 520 -5.04 0.49 -21.28
C TYR A 520 -5.13 0.61 -22.83
N THR A 521 -5.81 -0.32 -23.51
CA THR A 521 -5.79 -0.42 -24.99
C THR A 521 -6.06 0.91 -25.69
N SER A 522 -7.08 1.66 -25.26
CA SER A 522 -7.47 2.93 -25.88
C SER A 522 -6.36 3.99 -25.90
N LYS A 523 -5.38 3.90 -24.99
CA LYS A 523 -4.24 4.82 -24.90
C LYS A 523 -3.16 4.56 -25.95
N PHE A 524 -3.13 3.36 -26.53
CA PHE A 524 -2.18 2.96 -27.56
C PHE A 524 -2.70 3.20 -28.99
N ALA A 525 -3.96 3.62 -29.13
CA ALA A 525 -4.63 3.77 -30.41
C ALA A 525 -4.17 5.04 -31.16
N LYS A 526 -3.96 4.91 -32.47
CA LYS A 526 -3.80 6.01 -33.43
C LYS A 526 -4.89 5.90 -34.50
N LYS A 527 -5.23 7.04 -35.12
CA LYS A 527 -6.20 7.15 -36.21
C LYS A 527 -5.73 6.44 -37.50
N GLY A 528 -4.42 6.27 -37.65
CA GLY A 528 -3.79 5.72 -38.84
C GLY A 528 -2.31 6.03 -38.85
N CYS A 529 -1.64 5.75 -39.97
CA CYS A 529 -0.24 6.10 -40.19
C CYS A 529 -0.08 6.97 -41.45
N LYS A 530 0.92 7.85 -41.43
CA LYS A 530 1.39 8.63 -42.58
C LYS A 530 2.91 8.65 -42.57
N PHE A 531 3.51 8.91 -43.74
CA PHE A 531 4.97 9.05 -43.84
C PHE A 531 5.48 10.10 -42.85
N ILE A 532 4.93 11.32 -42.88
CA ILE A 532 5.13 12.34 -41.85
C ILE A 532 3.78 13.05 -41.58
N SER A 533 3.45 13.26 -40.30
CA SER A 533 2.24 13.99 -39.88
C SER A 533 2.52 14.90 -38.68
N GLU A 534 1.87 16.06 -38.66
CA GLU A 534 1.84 16.96 -37.51
C GLU A 534 0.67 16.64 -36.55
N ASP A 535 -0.29 15.83 -36.97
CA ASP A 535 -1.40 15.39 -36.12
C ASP A 535 -0.89 14.31 -35.15
N PRO A 536 -0.88 14.55 -33.81
CA PRO A 536 -0.41 13.58 -32.84
C PRO A 536 -1.26 12.30 -32.78
N LYS A 537 -2.48 12.32 -33.35
CA LYS A 537 -3.34 11.13 -33.47
C LYS A 537 -2.95 10.23 -34.64
N ILE A 538 -2.07 10.67 -35.54
CA ILE A 538 -1.56 9.88 -36.67
C ILE A 538 -0.11 9.46 -36.37
N LEU A 539 0.21 8.18 -36.55
CA LEU A 539 1.59 7.71 -36.48
C LEU A 539 2.39 8.31 -37.64
N THR A 540 3.51 8.97 -37.31
CA THR A 540 4.57 9.32 -38.25
C THR A 540 5.53 8.14 -38.40
N VAL A 541 5.58 7.54 -39.58
CA VAL A 541 6.44 6.38 -39.89
C VAL A 541 7.89 6.82 -40.11
N PHE A 542 8.10 7.96 -40.76
CA PHE A 542 9.43 8.52 -40.98
C PHE A 542 9.88 9.34 -39.76
N GLN A 543 10.76 8.76 -38.95
CA GLN A 543 11.35 9.44 -37.79
C GLN A 543 12.80 9.87 -38.02
N GLY A 544 13.24 9.87 -39.28
CA GLY A 544 14.62 10.11 -39.68
C GLY A 544 15.09 9.04 -40.68
N TYR A 545 16.28 9.25 -41.21
CA TYR A 545 16.94 8.26 -42.06
C TYR A 545 17.57 7.16 -41.19
N LYS A 546 17.69 5.96 -41.77
CA LYS A 546 18.32 4.81 -41.12
C LYS A 546 19.85 4.93 -41.14
N TYR A 547 20.39 5.91 -40.43
CA TYR A 547 21.83 6.07 -40.24
C TYR A 547 22.17 6.26 -38.76
N LYS A 548 23.40 5.93 -38.40
CA LYS A 548 23.97 6.28 -37.11
C LYS A 548 24.40 7.75 -37.14
N LYS A 549 23.86 8.56 -36.23
CA LYS A 549 24.30 9.95 -36.08
C LYS A 549 25.73 9.95 -35.54
N LEU A 550 26.65 10.63 -36.22
CA LEU A 550 28.02 10.82 -35.77
C LEU A 550 28.16 12.15 -35.01
N ASP A 551 29.03 12.20 -34.01
CA ASP A 551 29.30 13.42 -33.22
C ASP A 551 30.11 14.46 -34.00
N THR A 552 30.90 14.01 -34.97
CA THR A 552 31.74 14.84 -35.84
C THR A 552 31.56 14.47 -37.29
N ILE A 553 31.84 15.43 -38.18
CA ILE A 553 31.80 15.23 -39.63
C ILE A 553 33.17 14.73 -40.07
N ASP A 554 33.20 13.56 -40.71
CA ASP A 554 34.40 13.02 -41.36
C ASP A 554 34.50 13.56 -42.79
N TYR A 555 35.27 14.63 -42.95
CA TYR A 555 35.47 15.27 -44.24
C TYR A 555 36.30 14.40 -45.21
N GLU A 556 37.18 13.52 -44.74
CA GLU A 556 37.96 12.64 -45.62
C GLU A 556 37.06 11.60 -46.28
N CYS A 557 36.14 11.01 -45.53
CA CYS A 557 35.13 10.10 -46.05
C CYS A 557 34.21 10.80 -47.07
N LEU A 558 33.75 12.02 -46.77
CA LEU A 558 32.90 12.80 -47.68
C LEU A 558 33.64 13.26 -48.94
N GLN A 559 34.93 13.55 -48.85
CA GLN A 559 35.73 14.03 -49.98
C GLN A 559 35.77 13.01 -51.11
N ILE A 560 35.87 11.71 -50.80
CA ILE A 560 35.84 10.62 -51.79
C ILE A 560 34.53 10.68 -52.62
N CYS A 561 33.40 10.90 -51.94
CA CYS A 561 32.10 11.03 -52.61
C CYS A 561 32.01 12.32 -53.45
N PHE A 562 32.51 13.45 -52.93
CA PHE A 562 32.51 14.72 -53.67
C PHE A 562 33.40 14.68 -54.91
N ASP A 563 34.59 14.07 -54.81
CA ASP A 563 35.51 13.90 -55.93
C ASP A 563 34.90 12.97 -56.99
N LEU A 564 34.24 11.88 -56.58
CA LEU A 564 33.53 11.01 -57.52
C LEU A 564 32.43 11.75 -58.28
N ILE A 565 31.61 12.57 -57.59
CA ILE A 565 30.56 13.36 -58.24
C ILE A 565 31.17 14.39 -59.19
N LYS A 566 32.19 15.12 -58.76
CA LYS A 566 32.80 16.20 -59.54
C LYS A 566 33.59 15.68 -60.74
N GLU A 567 34.53 14.78 -60.51
CA GLU A 567 35.49 14.35 -61.53
C GLU A 567 34.89 13.30 -62.47
N THR A 568 34.04 12.40 -61.97
CA THR A 568 33.51 11.29 -62.79
C THR A 568 32.12 11.56 -63.34
N ILE A 569 31.16 12.00 -62.51
CA ILE A 569 29.77 12.19 -62.97
C ILE A 569 29.59 13.50 -63.70
N ALA A 570 30.07 14.59 -63.12
CA ALA A 570 30.00 15.92 -63.73
C ALA A 570 31.11 16.15 -64.76
N ALA A 571 32.08 15.23 -64.88
CA ALA A 571 33.23 15.33 -65.79
C ALA A 571 33.99 16.66 -65.64
N GLY A 572 34.11 17.15 -64.41
CA GLY A 572 34.74 18.44 -64.08
C GLY A 572 33.85 19.67 -64.28
N ASP A 573 32.62 19.52 -64.80
CA ASP A 573 31.68 20.64 -64.94
C ASP A 573 31.17 21.10 -63.57
N ILE A 574 31.58 22.32 -63.21
CA ILE A 574 31.27 22.93 -61.91
C ILE A 574 29.76 23.14 -61.74
N SER A 575 29.06 23.55 -62.79
CA SER A 575 27.62 23.86 -62.72
C SER A 575 26.80 22.59 -62.51
N VAL A 576 27.16 21.51 -63.21
CA VAL A 576 26.52 20.20 -63.07
C VAL A 576 26.82 19.61 -61.69
N ASN A 577 28.08 19.67 -61.22
CA ASN A 577 28.47 19.20 -59.89
C ASN A 577 27.67 19.91 -58.78
N GLU A 578 27.62 21.25 -58.83
CA GLU A 578 26.85 22.03 -57.87
C GLU A 578 25.36 21.68 -57.88
N TYR A 579 24.77 21.49 -59.06
CA TYR A 579 23.37 21.11 -59.19
C TYR A 579 23.09 19.76 -58.53
N ILE A 580 23.93 18.75 -58.78
CA ILE A 580 23.81 17.41 -58.19
C ILE A 580 23.89 17.49 -56.65
N LEU A 581 24.89 18.20 -56.12
CA LEU A 581 25.08 18.33 -54.67
C LEU A 581 23.91 19.08 -54.01
N LYS A 582 23.45 20.19 -54.61
CA LYS A 582 22.28 20.93 -54.13
C LYS A 582 21.02 20.08 -54.18
N TRP A 583 20.86 19.26 -55.22
CA TRP A 583 19.72 18.35 -55.36
C TRP A 583 19.73 17.26 -54.27
N ILE A 584 20.88 16.62 -54.01
CA ILE A 584 21.02 15.64 -52.91
C ILE A 584 20.75 16.30 -51.55
N ALA A 585 21.37 17.45 -51.27
CA ALA A 585 21.17 18.18 -50.02
C ALA A 585 19.71 18.57 -49.81
N TRP A 586 19.04 19.06 -50.87
CA TRP A 586 17.63 19.41 -50.82
C TRP A 586 16.74 18.20 -50.52
N MET A 587 17.01 17.03 -51.14
CA MET A 587 16.27 15.79 -50.87
C MET A 587 16.41 15.33 -49.41
N ILE A 588 17.61 15.45 -48.84
CA ILE A 588 17.87 15.10 -47.44
C ILE A 588 17.16 16.07 -46.47
N GLN A 589 17.18 17.37 -46.79
CA GLN A 589 16.56 18.42 -45.96
C GLN A 589 15.03 18.48 -46.10
N ASN A 590 14.47 18.01 -47.21
CA ASN A 590 13.04 18.11 -47.53
C ASN A 590 12.40 16.73 -47.77
N PRO A 591 12.40 15.80 -46.79
CA PRO A 591 11.87 14.44 -46.98
C PRO A 591 10.37 14.38 -47.32
N ARG A 592 9.62 15.49 -47.14
CA ARG A 592 8.20 15.60 -47.50
C ARG A 592 7.97 16.01 -48.97
N LYS A 593 8.99 16.53 -49.66
CA LYS A 593 8.81 17.15 -50.98
C LYS A 593 9.37 16.23 -52.06
N LYS A 594 8.63 16.11 -53.16
CA LYS A 594 9.15 15.49 -54.38
C LYS A 594 9.97 16.54 -55.13
N SER A 595 11.18 16.19 -55.57
CA SER A 595 12.02 17.07 -56.39
C SER A 595 11.40 17.36 -57.76
N SER A 596 10.47 16.53 -58.23
CA SER A 596 9.87 16.57 -59.58
C SER A 596 10.89 16.52 -60.72
N ALA A 597 12.14 16.18 -60.42
CA ALA A 597 13.25 16.05 -61.34
C ALA A 597 14.04 14.78 -60.99
N ALA A 598 14.44 14.02 -62.00
CA ALA A 598 15.25 12.81 -61.87
C ALA A 598 16.56 12.99 -62.62
N ILE A 599 17.68 12.65 -61.98
CA ILE A 599 19.00 12.63 -62.60
C ILE A 599 19.19 11.26 -63.25
N VAL A 600 19.40 11.23 -64.57
CA VAL A 600 19.65 10.01 -65.33
C VAL A 600 21.13 9.95 -65.70
N GLN A 601 21.87 9.02 -65.11
CA GLN A 601 23.29 8.82 -65.41
C GLN A 601 23.46 7.77 -66.52
N GLN A 602 23.95 8.20 -67.68
CA GLN A 602 24.25 7.33 -68.82
C GLN A 602 25.77 7.26 -69.07
N GLY A 603 26.28 6.09 -69.45
CA GLY A 603 27.70 5.89 -69.72
C GLY A 603 28.15 4.44 -69.56
N ARG A 604 29.44 4.19 -69.83
CA ARG A 604 30.06 2.85 -69.77
C ARG A 604 29.94 2.23 -68.37
N GLN A 605 30.05 0.91 -68.28
CA GLN A 605 30.13 0.21 -67.00
C GLN A 605 31.41 0.60 -66.25
N GLY A 606 31.36 0.66 -64.92
CA GLY A 606 32.53 0.97 -64.09
C GLY A 606 32.73 2.45 -63.72
N ILE A 607 31.90 3.38 -64.22
CA ILE A 607 32.02 4.82 -63.92
C ILE A 607 31.38 5.23 -62.56
N GLY A 608 31.26 4.31 -61.61
CA GLY A 608 30.75 4.63 -60.27
C GLY A 608 29.24 4.87 -60.12
N LYS A 609 28.41 4.66 -61.15
CA LYS A 609 26.94 4.87 -61.11
C LYS A 609 26.21 4.22 -59.92
N LYS A 610 26.66 3.04 -59.47
CA LYS A 610 26.07 2.31 -58.33
C LYS A 610 26.70 2.67 -56.98
N GLN A 611 27.84 3.36 -56.97
CA GLN A 611 28.63 3.60 -55.77
C GLN A 611 28.19 4.86 -55.01
N ILE A 612 27.36 5.69 -55.65
CA ILE A 612 26.73 6.89 -55.07
C ILE A 612 25.32 6.64 -54.52
N HIS A 613 24.68 5.57 -54.99
CA HIS A 613 23.39 5.10 -54.48
C HIS A 613 23.61 4.17 -53.30
#